data_AF-A0A7C7NRG1-F1
#
_entry.id   AF-A0A7C7NRG1-F1
#
_cell.length_a   1.000
_cell.length_b   1.000
_cell.length_c   1.000
_cell.angle_alpha   90.00
_cell.angle_beta   90.00
_cell.angle_gamma   90.00
#
_symmetry.space_group_name_H-M   'P 1'
#
loop_
_entity.id
_entity.type
_entity.pdbx_description
1 polymer ?
#
loop_
_entity_poly.entity_id
_entity_poly.type
_entity_poly.pdbx_seq_one_letter_code
_entity_poly.pdbx_strand_id
1 'polypeptide(L)' 'MRFRLIFQIEKEKLIEFVNLVNECCAVMDDDYVAEWLTTPNSDLNMEPPIQLVNDEVGREKILRLLYFIDIGEADL' A
#
# COMPACT_ATOMS: atom_id res chain seq x y z
N MET A 1 -13.04 18.37 2.99
CA MET A 1 -13.92 17.18 3.03
C MET A 1 -13.08 16.01 3.52
N ARG A 2 -13.51 15.29 4.57
CA ARG A 2 -12.86 14.02 4.99
C ARG A 2 -13.59 12.89 4.28
N PHE A 3 -12.97 12.27 3.28
CA PHE A 3 -13.47 10.99 2.75
C PHE A 3 -13.19 9.92 3.80
N ARG A 4 -14.23 9.21 4.27
CA ARG A 4 -14.01 7.95 4.99
C ARG A 4 -13.76 6.88 3.95
N LEU A 5 -12.52 6.44 3.83
CA LEU A 5 -12.22 5.19 3.14
C LEU A 5 -12.89 4.06 3.94
N ILE A 6 -13.89 3.43 3.34
CA ILE A 6 -14.43 2.17 3.82
C ILE A 6 -13.79 1.11 2.94
N PHE A 7 -12.74 0.47 3.44
CA PHE A 7 -12.13 -0.69 2.80
C PHE A 7 -12.37 -1.91 3.69
N GLN A 8 -12.45 -3.07 3.06
CA GLN A 8 -12.56 -4.35 3.75
C GLN A 8 -11.55 -5.30 3.13
N ILE A 9 -10.67 -5.85 3.96
CA ILE A 9 -9.76 -6.90 3.55
C ILE A 9 -10.55 -8.21 3.51
N GLU A 10 -10.46 -8.93 2.40
CA GLU A 10 -11.04 -10.27 2.29
C GLU A 10 -10.38 -11.20 3.30
N LYS A 11 -11.16 -12.10 3.92
CA LYS A 11 -10.67 -12.91 5.06
C LYS A 11 -9.48 -13.78 4.66
N GLU A 12 -9.54 -14.35 3.47
CA GLU A 12 -8.52 -15.14 2.79
C GLU A 12 -7.28 -14.33 2.40
N LYS A 13 -7.35 -12.99 2.41
CA LYS A 13 -6.26 -12.06 2.09
C LYS A 13 -5.62 -11.38 3.30
N LEU A 14 -6.04 -11.78 4.51
CA LEU A 14 -5.51 -11.20 5.74
C LEU A 14 -3.98 -11.36 5.86
N ILE A 15 -3.44 -12.52 5.49
CA ILE A 15 -2.00 -12.78 5.58
C ILE A 15 -1.25 -11.88 4.59
N GLU A 16 -1.70 -11.80 3.33
CA GLU A 16 -1.10 -10.95 2.32
C GLU A 16 -1.15 -9.48 2.71
N PHE A 17 -2.26 -9.01 3.31
CA PHE A 17 -2.36 -7.66 3.83
C PHE A 17 -1.35 -7.39 4.95
N VAL A 18 -1.26 -8.27 5.96
CA VAL A 18 -0.33 -8.11 7.07
C VAL A 18 1.12 -8.12 6.57
N ASN A 19 1.45 -9.01 5.65
CA ASN A 19 2.78 -9.03 5.03
C ASN A 19 3.07 -7.72 4.29
N LEU A 20 2.12 -7.19 3.52
CA LEU A 20 2.28 -5.93 2.81
C LEU A 20 2.49 -4.75 3.77
N VAL A 21 1.79 -4.72 4.90
CA VAL A 21 2.04 -3.71 5.96
C VAL A 21 3.47 -3.86 6.50
N ASN A 22 3.96 -5.08 6.73
CA ASN A 22 5.35 -5.30 7.17
C ASN A 22 6.37 -4.83 6.12
N GLU A 23 6.13 -5.08 4.83
CA GLU A 23 6.98 -4.58 3.75
C GLU A 23 6.99 -3.04 3.71
N CYS A 24 5.85 -2.39 3.96
CA CYS A 24 5.82 -0.93 4.09
C CYS A 24 6.71 -0.47 5.25
N CYS A 25 6.57 -1.06 6.44
CA CYS A 25 7.38 -0.72 7.62
C CYS A 25 8.89 -0.98 7.43
N ALA A 26 9.29 -1.77 6.43
CA ALA A 26 10.70 -1.99 6.12
C ALA A 26 11.33 -0.81 5.36
N VAL A 27 10.52 -0.01 4.66
CA VAL A 27 10.98 1.05 3.75
C VAL A 27 10.53 2.47 4.15
N MET A 28 9.57 2.60 5.06
CA MET A 28 9.09 3.89 5.59
C MET A 28 8.74 3.79 7.08
N ASP A 29 8.69 4.94 7.76
CA ASP A 29 8.39 5.01 9.20
C ASP A 29 6.98 4.49 9.51
N ASP A 30 6.84 3.77 10.62
CA ASP A 30 5.60 3.07 11.00
C ASP A 30 4.43 4.03 11.27
N ASP A 31 4.71 5.25 11.72
CA ASP A 31 3.72 6.31 11.88
C ASP A 31 3.20 6.87 10.55
N TYR A 32 3.97 6.72 9.47
CA TYR A 32 3.60 7.13 8.11
C TYR A 32 2.89 6.06 7.29
N VAL A 33 3.10 4.76 7.58
CA VAL A 33 2.51 3.65 6.82
C VAL A 33 1.00 3.76 6.67
N ALA A 34 0.29 4.12 7.75
CA ALA A 34 -1.17 4.27 7.70
C ALA A 34 -1.62 5.41 6.76
N GLU A 35 -0.88 6.51 6.73
CA GLU A 35 -1.13 7.62 5.81
C GLU A 35 -0.87 7.20 4.37
N TRP A 36 0.28 6.58 4.12
CA TRP A 36 0.66 6.13 2.78
C TRP A 36 -0.35 5.13 2.19
N LEU A 37 -0.75 4.11 2.96
CA LEU A 37 -1.74 3.11 2.53
C LEU A 37 -3.09 3.73 2.15
N THR A 38 -3.45 4.85 2.79
CA THR A 38 -4.75 5.51 2.62
C THR A 38 -4.70 6.74 1.71
N THR A 39 -3.53 7.10 1.18
CA THR A 39 -3.34 8.26 0.30
C THR A 39 -3.28 7.82 -1.15
N PRO A 40 -4.01 8.47 -2.08
CA PRO A 40 -3.86 8.31 -3.52
C PRO A 40 -2.39 8.40 -3.97
N ASN A 41 -1.90 7.40 -4.69
CA ASN A 41 -0.53 7.36 -5.18
C ASN A 41 -0.48 7.45 -6.72
N SER A 42 0.35 8.33 -7.28
CA SER A 42 0.44 8.56 -8.72
C SER A 42 0.92 7.35 -9.51
N ASP A 43 1.81 6.54 -8.94
CA ASP A 43 2.32 5.31 -9.56
C ASP A 43 1.28 4.17 -9.54
N LEU A 44 0.21 4.36 -8.76
CA LEU A 44 -0.93 3.45 -8.65
C LEU A 44 -2.19 4.01 -9.31
N ASN A 45 -2.03 4.86 -10.34
CA ASN A 45 -3.14 5.53 -11.05
C ASN A 45 -4.03 6.40 -10.15
N MET A 46 -3.44 7.02 -9.12
CA MET A 46 -4.14 7.78 -8.08
C MET A 46 -5.05 6.92 -7.18
N GLU A 47 -4.92 5.60 -7.21
CA GLU A 47 -5.59 4.74 -6.23
C GLU A 47 -4.78 4.68 -4.93
N PRO A 48 -5.43 4.73 -3.76
CA PRO A 48 -4.76 4.41 -2.50
C PRO A 48 -4.31 2.94 -2.51
N PRO A 49 -3.08 2.62 -2.04
CA PRO A 49 -2.58 1.25 -1.99
C PRO A 49 -3.56 0.26 -1.33
N ILE A 50 -4.26 0.70 -0.28
CA ILE A 50 -5.20 -0.15 0.46
C ILE A 50 -6.40 -0.62 -0.37
N GLN A 51 -6.74 0.06 -1.46
CA GLN A 51 -7.82 -0.37 -2.37
C GLN A 51 -7.39 -1.49 -3.33
N LEU A 52 -6.08 -1.69 -3.49
CA LEU A 52 -5.50 -2.65 -4.41
C LEU A 52 -5.09 -3.97 -3.73
N VAL A 53 -5.16 -4.05 -2.39
CA VAL A 53 -4.65 -5.19 -1.61
C VAL A 53 -5.39 -6.51 -1.88
N ASN A 54 -6.70 -6.48 -2.13
CA ASN A 54 -7.43 -7.73 -2.41
C ASN A 54 -7.11 -8.27 -3.83
N ASP A 55 -6.77 -7.39 -4.77
CA ASP A 55 -6.39 -7.76 -6.13
C ASP A 55 -4.93 -8.23 -6.21
N GLU A 56 -4.68 -9.33 -6.91
CA GLU A 56 -3.32 -9.88 -7.03
C GLU A 56 -2.40 -8.97 -7.85
N VAL A 57 -2.91 -8.45 -8.97
CA VAL A 57 -2.16 -7.51 -9.83
C VAL A 57 -1.93 -6.21 -9.08
N GLY A 58 -2.92 -5.75 -8.32
CA GLY A 58 -2.83 -4.61 -7.41
C GLY A 58 -1.71 -4.76 -6.38
N ARG A 59 -1.67 -5.89 -5.65
CA ARG A 59 -0.58 -6.18 -4.69
C ARG A 59 0.78 -6.21 -5.35
N GLU A 60 0.93 -6.85 -6.51
CA GLU A 60 2.22 -6.91 -7.20
C GLU A 60 2.73 -5.50 -7.53
N LYS A 61 1.84 -4.61 -7.98
CA LYS A 61 2.19 -3.19 -8.22
C LYS A 61 2.66 -2.49 -6.96
N ILE A 62 1.97 -2.71 -5.83
CA ILE A 62 2.39 -2.13 -4.55
C ILE A 62 3.79 -2.64 -4.17
N LEU A 63 4.02 -3.95 -4.19
CA LEU A 63 5.30 -4.55 -3.83
C LEU A 63 6.44 -4.04 -4.72
N ARG A 64 6.18 -3.88 -6.02
CA ARG A 64 7.16 -3.32 -6.96
C ARG A 64 7.46 -1.85 -6.68
N LEU A 65 6.46 -1.06 -6.30
CA LEU A 65 6.66 0.33 -5.89
C LEU A 65 7.49 0.41 -4.60
N LEU A 66 7.18 -0.41 -3.60
CA LEU A 66 7.98 -0.50 -2.37
C LEU A 66 9.44 -0.87 -2.65
N TYR A 67 9.68 -1.79 -3.59
CA TYR A 67 11.03 -2.10 -4.05
C TYR A 67 11.75 -0.88 -4.65
N PHE A 68 11.08 -0.09 -5.49
CA PHE A 68 11.70 1.11 -6.07
C PHE A 68 11.96 2.19 -5.03
N ILE A 69 11.08 2.34 -4.03
CA ILE A 69 11.29 3.23 -2.88
C ILE A 69 12.52 2.79 -2.10
N ASP A 70 12.66 1.50 -1.78
CA ASP A 70 13.79 0.94 -1.02
C ASP A 70 15.15 1.25 -1.67
N ILE A 71 15.22 1.15 -3.01
CA ILE A 71 16.46 1.43 -3.76
C ILE A 71 16.63 2.90 -4.14
N GLY A 72 15.71 3.79 -3.74
CA GLY A 72 15.77 5.24 -4.01
C GLY A 72 15.47 5.63 -5.45
N GLU A 73 14.76 4.79 -6.20
CA GLU A 73 14.31 5.04 -7.58
C GLU A 73 12.86 5.55 -7.65
N ALA A 74 12.16 5.63 -6.51
CA ALA A 74 10.84 6.23 -6.37
C ALA A 74 10.73 7.01 -5.04
N ASP A 75 9.85 8.01 -5.03
CA ASP A 75 9.59 8.85 -3.84
C ASP A 75 8.45 8.27 -2.97
N LEU A 76 8.44 8.66 -1.69
CA LEU A 76 7.36 8.36 -0.74
C LEU A 76 6.12 9.25 -0.96
#